data_AF-A0A353XXY2-F1
#
_entry.id   AF-A0A353XXY2-F1
#
_cell.length_a   1.000
_cell.length_b   1.000
_cell.length_c   1.000
_cell.angle_alpha   90.00
_cell.angle_beta   90.00
_cell.angle_gamma   90.00
#
_symmetry.space_group_name_H-M   'P 1'
#
loop_
_entity.id
_entity.type
_entity.pdbx_description
1 polymer ?
#
loop_
_entity_poly.entity_id
_entity_poly.type
_entity_poly.pdbx_seq_one_letter_code
_entity_poly.pdbx_strand_id
1 'polypeptide(L)'
;MSPNPAIRDEYQNIRRQLTSVLRGLELVRDNGDDSATVLSLDELKAEIDERDGLLDSTVDGLIRNNLITAEMATSLMNDSSYAHDVATKLVSMGEVLFSTGDINLRDAERNISLDEDEIDEALASSR
;
A
#
# COMPACT_ATOMS: atom_id res chain seq x y z
N MET A 1 2.18 19.10 -15.82
CA MET A 1 3.17 18.10 -15.39
C MET A 1 4.48 18.82 -15.12
N SER A 2 5.27 18.34 -14.14
CA SER A 2 6.58 18.93 -13.82
C SER A 2 7.52 18.93 -15.03
N PRO A 3 8.29 20.01 -15.26
CA PRO A 3 9.30 20.04 -16.31
C PRO A 3 10.47 19.09 -16.00
N ASN A 4 10.71 18.78 -14.73
CA ASN A 4 11.77 17.87 -14.31
C ASN A 4 11.36 16.40 -14.60
N PRO A 5 12.13 15.66 -15.43
CA PRO A 5 11.85 14.27 -15.75
C PRO A 5 11.79 13.35 -14.53
N ALA A 6 12.74 13.47 -13.59
CA ALA A 6 12.79 12.62 -12.40
C ALA A 6 11.51 12.78 -11.56
N ILE A 7 11.11 14.03 -11.29
CA ILE A 7 9.85 14.30 -10.58
C ILE A 7 8.64 13.77 -11.33
N ARG A 8 8.60 13.94 -12.67
CA ARG A 8 7.48 13.45 -13.47
C ARG A 8 7.35 11.93 -13.35
N ASP A 9 8.47 11.21 -13.35
CA ASP A 9 8.49 9.75 -13.21
C ASP A 9 7.98 9.32 -11.83
N GLU A 10 8.37 10.01 -10.75
CA GLU A 10 7.83 9.72 -9.41
C GLU A 10 6.33 9.98 -9.29
N TYR A 11 5.83 11.08 -9.85
CA TYR A 11 4.37 11.28 -9.92
C TYR A 11 3.67 10.25 -10.81
N GLN A 12 4.32 9.68 -11.82
CA GLN A 12 3.75 8.55 -12.56
C GLN A 12 3.70 7.30 -11.69
N ASN A 13 4.69 7.06 -10.83
CA ASN A 13 4.69 5.95 -9.88
C ASN A 13 3.52 6.05 -8.90
N ILE A 14 3.30 7.23 -8.31
CA ILE A 14 2.15 7.50 -7.45
C ILE A 14 0.82 7.19 -8.18
N ARG A 15 0.67 7.68 -9.42
CA ARG A 15 -0.54 7.40 -10.23
C ARG A 15 -0.74 5.90 -10.49
N ARG A 16 0.34 5.16 -10.80
CA ARG A 16 0.27 3.72 -11.02
C ARG A 16 -0.14 2.98 -9.75
N GLN A 17 0.39 3.36 -8.58
CA GLN A 17 0.02 2.77 -7.30
C GLN A 17 -1.48 2.96 -7.03
N LEU A 18 -1.99 4.19 -7.11
CA LEU A 18 -3.43 4.45 -6.92
C LEU A 18 -4.30 3.70 -7.93
N THR A 19 -3.85 3.59 -9.18
CA THR A 19 -4.56 2.81 -10.21
C THR A 19 -4.55 1.31 -9.90
N SER A 20 -3.45 0.78 -9.34
CA SER A 20 -3.34 -0.62 -8.91
C SER A 20 -4.36 -0.92 -7.81
N VAL A 21 -4.44 -0.06 -6.80
CA VAL A 21 -5.40 -0.18 -5.69
C VAL A 21 -6.83 -0.15 -6.20
N LEU A 22 -7.18 0.83 -7.04
CA LEU A 22 -8.53 0.92 -7.61
C LEU A 22 -8.89 -0.30 -8.45
N ARG A 23 -7.92 -0.85 -9.21
CA ARG A 23 -8.12 -2.06 -10.00
C ARG A 23 -8.26 -3.31 -9.15
N GLY A 24 -7.47 -3.43 -8.08
CA GLY A 24 -7.60 -4.52 -7.13
C GLY A 24 -8.96 -4.53 -6.44
N LEU A 25 -9.43 -3.36 -6.01
CA LEU A 25 -10.79 -3.20 -5.45
C LEU A 25 -11.89 -3.58 -6.45
N GLU A 26 -11.72 -3.21 -7.73
CA GLU A 26 -12.64 -3.62 -8.80
C GLU A 26 -12.71 -5.15 -8.94
N LEU A 27 -11.55 -5.82 -8.95
CA LEU A 27 -11.47 -7.27 -9.06
C LEU A 27 -12.11 -7.99 -7.89
N VAL A 28 -11.87 -7.49 -6.67
CA VAL A 28 -12.50 -7.99 -5.44
C VAL A 28 -14.02 -7.86 -5.52
N ARG A 29 -14.52 -6.70 -5.95
CA ARG A 29 -15.96 -6.47 -6.10
C ARG A 29 -16.61 -7.43 -7.10
N ASP A 30 -15.95 -7.71 -8.22
CA ASP A 30 -16.52 -8.50 -9.31
C ASP A 30 -16.42 -10.02 -9.10
N ASN A 31 -15.47 -10.51 -8.28
CA ASN A 31 -15.12 -11.93 -8.19
C ASN A 31 -15.17 -12.56 -6.77
N GLY A 32 -15.58 -11.81 -5.74
CA GLY A 32 -15.38 -12.23 -4.34
C GLY A 32 -16.21 -13.42 -3.87
N ASP A 33 -15.55 -14.56 -3.62
CA ASP A 33 -15.83 -15.46 -2.48
C ASP A 33 -14.93 -15.01 -1.31
N ASP A 34 -15.38 -15.17 -0.07
CA ASP A 34 -14.83 -14.46 1.11
C ASP A 34 -13.31 -14.59 1.27
N SER A 35 -12.76 -15.79 1.08
CA SER A 35 -11.33 -16.07 1.30
C SER A 35 -10.42 -15.50 0.20
N ALA A 36 -10.85 -15.51 -1.07
CA ALA A 36 -10.05 -14.95 -2.17
C ALA A 36 -10.02 -13.41 -2.13
N THR A 37 -11.11 -12.81 -1.65
CA THR A 37 -11.22 -11.37 -1.40
C THR A 37 -10.24 -10.90 -0.34
N VAL A 38 -10.14 -11.58 0.80
CA VAL A 38 -9.22 -11.20 1.90
C VAL A 38 -7.77 -11.23 1.43
N LEU A 39 -7.34 -12.34 0.81
CA LEU A 39 -5.97 -12.47 0.31
C LEU A 39 -5.62 -11.38 -0.72
N SER A 40 -6.55 -11.05 -1.61
CA SER A 40 -6.34 -9.99 -2.62
C SER A 40 -6.21 -8.61 -1.99
N LEU A 41 -6.90 -8.33 -0.88
CA LEU A 41 -6.80 -7.06 -0.15
C LEU A 41 -5.49 -6.99 0.66
N ASP A 42 -5.03 -8.09 1.23
CA ASP A 42 -3.76 -8.17 1.95
C ASP A 42 -2.56 -7.97 1.01
N GLU A 43 -2.60 -8.57 -0.19
CA GLU A 43 -1.60 -8.31 -1.25
C GLU A 43 -1.52 -6.82 -1.60
N LEU A 44 -2.67 -6.14 -1.72
CA LEU A 44 -2.69 -4.70 -2.00
C LEU A 44 -2.10 -3.87 -0.86
N LYS A 45 -2.28 -4.26 0.40
CA LYS A 45 -1.64 -3.57 1.54
C LYS A 45 -0.13 -3.72 1.49
N ALA A 46 0.37 -4.95 1.29
CA ALA A 46 1.79 -5.20 1.19
C ALA A 46 2.46 -4.38 0.07
N GLU A 47 1.80 -4.26 -1.10
CA GLU A 47 2.28 -3.40 -2.19
C GLU A 47 2.32 -1.91 -1.84
N ILE A 48 1.39 -1.44 -1.00
CA ILE A 48 1.36 -0.04 -0.54
C ILE A 48 2.54 0.22 0.39
N ASP A 49 2.75 -0.66 1.37
CA ASP A 49 3.76 -0.52 2.42
C ASP A 49 5.18 -0.67 1.87
N GLU A 50 5.41 -1.62 0.95
CA GLU A 50 6.70 -1.80 0.29
C GLU A 50 7.14 -0.50 -0.43
N ARG A 51 6.21 0.17 -1.10
CA ARG A 51 6.51 1.41 -1.83
C ARG A 51 6.80 2.57 -0.92
N ASP A 52 6.10 2.68 0.21
CA ASP A 52 6.38 3.72 1.20
C ASP A 52 7.80 3.56 1.76
N GLY A 53 8.19 2.32 2.10
CA GLY A 53 9.55 2.01 2.57
C GLY A 53 10.66 2.33 1.57
N LEU A 54 10.37 2.29 0.26
CA LEU A 54 11.35 2.63 -0.78
C LEU A 54 11.48 4.15 -1.04
N LEU A 55 10.50 4.96 -0.63
CA LEU A 55 10.43 6.38 -0.95
C LEU A 55 11.62 7.15 -0.40
N ASP A 56 11.98 6.94 0.87
CA ASP A 56 13.09 7.66 1.52
C ASP A 56 14.42 7.42 0.81
N SER A 57 14.69 6.17 0.44
CA SER A 57 15.91 5.81 -0.31
C SER A 57 15.92 6.42 -1.72
N THR A 58 14.75 6.50 -2.35
CA THR A 58 14.58 7.11 -3.68
C THR A 58 14.84 8.61 -3.61
N VAL A 59 14.23 9.30 -2.65
CA VAL A 59 14.39 10.74 -2.45
C VAL A 59 15.83 11.11 -2.10
N ASP A 60 16.50 10.36 -1.22
CA ASP A 60 17.93 10.56 -0.91
C ASP A 60 18.78 10.43 -2.18
N GLY A 61 18.54 9.38 -2.97
CA GLY A 61 19.23 9.17 -4.25
C GLY A 61 19.03 10.32 -5.23
N LEU A 62 17.82 10.85 -5.35
CA LEU A 62 17.51 11.97 -6.26
C LEU A 62 18.17 13.28 -5.81
N ILE A 63 18.21 13.56 -4.50
CA ILE A 63 18.88 14.74 -3.94
C ILE A 63 20.39 14.63 -4.13
N ARG A 64 21.01 13.50 -3.76
CA ARG A 64 22.47 13.29 -3.83
C ARG A 64 23.01 13.40 -5.25
N ASN A 65 22.21 13.00 -6.24
CA ASN A 65 22.57 13.10 -7.65
C ASN A 65 22.20 14.45 -8.29
N ASN A 66 21.74 15.44 -7.51
CA ASN A 66 21.26 16.75 -7.98
C ASN A 66 20.17 16.66 -9.06
N LEU A 67 19.34 15.60 -9.02
CA LEU A 67 18.26 15.39 -9.98
C LEU A 67 17.01 16.18 -9.59
N ILE A 68 16.83 16.50 -8.30
CA ILE A 68 15.71 17.27 -7.77
C ILE A 68 16.21 18.29 -6.74
N THR A 69 15.44 19.36 -6.51
CA THR A 69 15.74 20.33 -5.43
C THR A 69 15.13 19.86 -4.10
N ALA A 70 15.60 20.43 -2.99
CA ALA A 70 15.01 20.18 -1.67
C ALA A 70 13.50 20.50 -1.62
N GLU A 71 13.08 21.59 -2.27
CA GLU A 71 11.66 21.94 -2.38
C GLU A 71 10.84 20.88 -3.14
N MET A 72 11.37 20.37 -4.25
CA MET A 72 10.72 19.27 -4.99
C MET A 72 10.67 17.98 -4.17
N ALA A 73 11.72 17.69 -3.39
CA ALA A 73 11.75 16.54 -2.50
C ALA A 73 10.68 16.64 -1.41
N THR A 74 10.58 17.78 -0.72
CA THR A 74 9.53 17.99 0.30
C THR A 74 8.13 17.88 -0.30
N SER A 75 7.90 18.46 -1.49
CA SER A 75 6.61 18.31 -2.18
C SER A 75 6.31 16.85 -2.53
N LEU A 76 7.30 16.10 -3.02
CA LEU A 76 7.15 14.71 -3.39
C LEU A 76 6.87 13.82 -2.17
N MET A 77 7.58 14.03 -1.06
CA MET A 77 7.35 13.30 0.19
C MET A 77 5.94 13.54 0.72
N ASN A 78 5.49 14.81 0.74
CA ASN A 78 4.14 15.17 1.16
C ASN A 78 3.08 14.51 0.27
N ASP A 79 3.21 14.62 -1.04
CA ASP A 79 2.22 14.06 -1.97
C ASP A 79 2.20 12.53 -1.97
N SER A 80 3.36 11.90 -1.74
CA SER A 80 3.46 10.44 -1.60
C SER A 80 2.79 9.98 -0.31
N SER A 81 3.00 10.68 0.82
CA SER A 81 2.30 10.41 2.08
C SER A 81 0.78 10.57 1.94
N TYR A 82 0.30 11.61 1.25
CA TYR A 82 -1.12 11.74 0.94
C TYR A 82 -1.66 10.60 0.07
N ALA A 83 -0.88 10.14 -0.92
CA ALA A 83 -1.28 9.04 -1.78
C ALA A 83 -1.33 7.71 -1.03
N HIS A 84 -0.36 7.45 -0.15
CA HIS A 84 -0.34 6.33 0.77
C HIS A 84 -1.61 6.32 1.63
N ASP A 85 -1.91 7.44 2.30
CA ASP A 85 -3.12 7.60 3.11
C ASP A 85 -4.41 7.30 2.34
N VAL A 86 -4.51 7.78 1.09
CA VAL A 86 -5.66 7.51 0.22
C VAL A 86 -5.74 6.02 -0.13
N ALA A 87 -4.61 5.41 -0.49
CA ALA A 87 -4.52 4.00 -0.84
C ALA A 87 -4.95 3.10 0.34
N THR A 88 -4.41 3.33 1.54
CA THR A 88 -4.78 2.59 2.75
C THR A 88 -6.27 2.72 3.06
N LYS A 89 -6.83 3.94 3.01
CA LYS A 89 -8.26 4.17 3.25
C LYS A 89 -9.16 3.49 2.21
N LEU A 90 -8.72 3.43 0.95
CA LEU A 90 -9.45 2.72 -0.10
C LEU A 90 -9.45 1.21 0.13
N VAL A 91 -8.32 0.63 0.53
CA VAL A 91 -8.25 -0.80 0.88
C VAL A 91 -9.13 -1.10 2.10
N SER A 92 -9.03 -0.32 3.18
CA SER A 92 -9.90 -0.49 4.36
C SER A 92 -11.39 -0.36 4.04
N MET A 93 -11.75 0.54 3.12
CA MET A 93 -13.12 0.62 2.62
C MET A 93 -13.53 -0.67 1.90
N GLY A 94 -12.66 -1.25 1.07
CA GLY A 94 -12.88 -2.53 0.41
C GLY A 94 -13.12 -3.68 1.40
N GLU A 95 -12.32 -3.76 2.47
CA GLU A 95 -12.46 -4.77 3.54
C GLU A 95 -13.80 -4.68 4.26
N VAL A 96 -14.36 -3.48 4.39
CA VAL A 96 -15.66 -3.25 5.01
C VAL A 96 -16.80 -3.58 4.03
N LEU A 97 -16.71 -3.13 2.78
CA LEU A 97 -17.79 -3.25 1.81
C LEU A 97 -17.93 -4.65 1.21
N PHE A 98 -16.83 -5.37 1.05
CA PHE A 98 -16.80 -6.64 0.31
C PHE A 98 -16.59 -7.87 1.18
N SER A 99 -16.62 -7.70 2.50
CA SER A 99 -16.68 -8.85 3.40
C SER A 99 -18.11 -9.36 3.48
N THR A 100 -18.30 -10.62 3.11
CA THR A 100 -19.60 -11.31 3.08
C THR A 100 -19.90 -12.12 4.35
N GLY A 101 -19.03 -12.05 5.37
CA GLY A 101 -19.15 -12.80 6.63
C GLY A 101 -19.79 -12.05 7.82
N ASP A 102 -20.40 -12.81 8.74
CA ASP A 102 -20.94 -12.33 10.02
C ASP A 102 -19.82 -11.64 10.82
N ILE A 103 -20.05 -10.40 11.28
CA ILE A 103 -19.08 -9.56 11.99
C ILE A 103 -18.41 -10.32 13.16
N ASN A 104 -19.15 -11.21 13.82
CA ASN A 104 -18.66 -11.99 14.95
C ASN A 104 -17.62 -13.07 14.56
N LEU A 105 -17.74 -13.66 13.36
CA LEU A 105 -16.77 -14.64 12.87
C LEU A 105 -15.46 -13.95 12.50
N ARG A 106 -15.53 -12.70 12.01
CA ARG A 106 -14.36 -11.88 11.64
C ARG A 106 -13.57 -11.41 12.85
N ASP A 107 -14.22 -11.05 13.94
CA ASP A 107 -13.52 -10.71 15.18
C ASP A 107 -12.80 -11.96 15.72
N ALA A 108 -13.38 -13.14 15.57
CA ALA A 108 -12.69 -14.39 15.92
C ALA A 108 -11.49 -14.68 14.99
N GLU A 109 -11.63 -14.52 13.66
CA GLU A 109 -10.55 -14.72 12.70
C GLU A 109 -9.41 -13.70 12.87
N ARG A 110 -9.71 -12.42 13.10
CA ARG A 110 -8.69 -11.40 13.42
C ARG A 110 -7.96 -11.68 14.72
N ASN A 111 -8.62 -12.27 15.72
CA ASN A 111 -7.99 -12.70 16.96
C ASN A 111 -7.16 -13.99 16.81
N ILE A 112 -7.27 -14.69 15.68
CA ILE A 112 -6.52 -15.93 15.37
C ILE A 112 -5.40 -15.66 14.35
N SER A 113 -5.52 -14.60 13.55
CA SER A 113 -4.46 -14.15 12.65
C SER A 113 -3.26 -13.71 13.47
N LEU A 114 -2.09 -14.28 13.15
CA LEU A 114 -0.84 -13.89 13.78
C LEU A 114 -0.55 -12.42 13.45
N ASP A 115 -0.19 -11.64 14.45
CA ASP A 115 0.32 -10.29 14.22
C ASP A 115 1.77 -10.33 13.70
N GLU A 116 2.29 -9.18 13.23
CA GLU A 116 3.65 -9.08 12.68
C GLU A 116 4.71 -9.62 13.63
N ASP A 117 4.54 -9.39 14.94
CA ASP A 117 5.47 -9.84 15.97
C ASP A 117 5.42 -11.37 16.13
N GLU A 118 4.23 -11.98 16.10
CA GLU A 118 4.03 -13.43 16.15
C GLU A 118 4.53 -14.15 14.88
N ILE A 119 4.41 -13.51 13.71
CA ILE A 119 4.94 -14.03 12.44
C ILE A 119 6.47 -14.06 12.47
N ASP A 120 7.09 -12.99 12.95
CA ASP A 120 8.55 -12.90 13.09
C ASP A 120 9.09 -13.94 14.09
N GLU A 121 8.37 -14.19 15.18
CA GLU A 121 8.72 -15.21 16.17
C GLU A 121 8.57 -16.64 15.62
N ALA A 122 7.52 -16.91 14.84
CA ALA A 122 7.33 -18.19 14.15
C ALA A 122 8.43 -18.46 13.11
N LEU A 123 8.88 -17.43 12.38
CA LEU A 123 9.99 -17.54 11.41
C LEU A 123 11.35 -17.71 12.10
N ALA A 124 11.55 -17.08 13.25
CA ALA A 124 12.76 -17.22 14.06
C ALA A 124 12.89 -18.61 14.71
N SER A 125 11.77 -19.21 15.13
CA SER A 125 11.73 -20.53 15.77
C SER A 125 11.84 -21.71 14.79
N SER A 126 11.72 -21.46 13.48
CA SER A 126 11.89 -22.47 12.42
C SER A 126 13.34 -22.58 11.87
N ARG A 127 14.32 -21.90 12.51
CA ARG A 127 15.76 -22.00 12.21
C ARG A 127 16.50 -22.82 13.26
#